data_AF-A0AAV1S453-F1
#
_entry.id   AF-A0AAV1S453-F1
#
_cell.length_a   1.000
_cell.length_b   1.000
_cell.length_c   1.000
_cell.angle_alpha   90.00
_cell.angle_beta   90.00
_cell.angle_gamma   90.00
#
_symmetry.space_group_name_H-M   'P 1'
#
loop_
_entity.id
_entity.type
_entity.pdbx_description
1 polymer ?
#
loop_
_entity_poly.entity_id
_entity_poly.type
_entity_poly.pdbx_seq_one_letter_code
_entity_poly.pdbx_strand_id
1 'polypeptide(L)'
;MDTRRRPPKPPSTTSSHEGGPHYLQRKRLPPSVDNRSPSPTPKASDALPLPLYLTNAIFFTLFFSVAYYLLHRWREKIRNSTPLHVVTLSEIAAIVSLMASFIYLLGFFGIDFVQSFITRSSHDAWELEDTDNSNFLIEDHRLVTCPPPVNIAPIPKLPNPEPIITPLASVEDEEIVKSVTEGTLPSYSLETKLGDCKRAAVIRREALQRTTGRSLEGLPVEGFDYDSILGQCCEMPVGYVQIPVGIAGPLLLNGEEYMVPMATTEGCLVASTNRGCKAIYASGGATAVLLGDGMTRAPVVRFGTAKRASELKFFLEDPDNFDTLSIVFNRSSRFARLQGFQCAMAGKNLYIRFKCGTGDAMGMNMVSKAVQNVLDFLHSDFPDMEVVGITGNYCSDKKPAAVNWIEGRGKSLVCEAIIKEEIVKKVLKTSVASLVELNMLKNLAGSAVAGALGGFNAHASNIVSAVFIATGQDPAQNVESSQCITMMEAVNDGKDLHVSVNMPSIEVGTVGGGTQLASQSACLNLLGVKGASKESPGSNSRLLANIVAGSVLAGELSLMAAIAQGQLVKSHMKYNRSSKDISNAAS
;
A
#
# COMPACT_ATOMS: atom_id res chain seq x y z
N MET A 1 -67.49 18.07 -53.89
CA MET A 1 -66.42 17.07 -54.13
C MET A 1 -65.75 16.84 -52.78
N ASP A 2 -66.13 15.86 -51.94
CA ASP A 2 -66.44 14.42 -52.16
C ASP A 2 -65.19 13.59 -52.50
N THR A 3 -64.91 12.37 -51.98
CA THR A 3 -65.45 11.52 -50.87
C THR A 3 -64.38 10.43 -50.52
N ARG A 4 -64.46 9.47 -49.55
CA ARG A 4 -65.49 8.94 -48.62
C ARG A 4 -64.86 8.24 -47.38
N ARG A 5 -65.66 8.17 -46.29
CA ARG A 5 -65.78 7.17 -45.17
C ARG A 5 -64.85 5.92 -45.20
N ARG A 6 -64.05 5.59 -44.16
CA ARG A 6 -64.28 5.05 -42.78
C ARG A 6 -64.55 3.50 -42.65
N PRO A 7 -63.87 2.75 -41.73
CA PRO A 7 -64.01 1.28 -41.48
C PRO A 7 -64.88 0.91 -40.25
N PRO A 8 -65.11 -0.39 -39.90
CA PRO A 8 -64.39 -0.99 -38.73
C PRO A 8 -64.27 -2.57 -38.58
N LYS A 9 -63.15 -3.03 -37.99
CA LYS A 9 -62.94 -4.18 -37.04
C LYS A 9 -63.10 -5.69 -37.46
N PRO A 10 -62.59 -6.67 -36.63
CA PRO A 10 -62.32 -8.07 -37.00
C PRO A 10 -63.16 -9.14 -36.25
N PRO A 11 -62.82 -10.45 -36.37
CA PRO A 11 -63.03 -11.42 -35.28
C PRO A 11 -61.82 -12.31 -34.94
N SER A 12 -62.01 -13.13 -33.90
CA SER A 12 -61.08 -13.98 -33.12
C SER A 12 -60.85 -15.42 -33.63
N THR A 13 -59.86 -16.11 -33.05
CA THR A 13 -59.85 -17.57 -32.84
C THR A 13 -59.45 -17.93 -31.40
N THR A 14 -59.94 -19.06 -30.86
CA THR A 14 -59.80 -19.47 -29.45
C THR A 14 -59.91 -21.00 -29.28
N SER A 15 -59.28 -21.57 -28.23
CA SER A 15 -59.37 -22.98 -27.74
C SER A 15 -58.93 -24.08 -28.75
N SER A 16 -58.57 -25.31 -28.38
CA SER A 16 -58.67 -26.14 -27.14
C SER A 16 -57.29 -26.52 -26.56
N HIS A 17 -57.05 -26.73 -25.25
CA HIS A 17 -57.48 -27.87 -24.37
C HIS A 17 -56.98 -29.24 -24.89
N GLU A 18 -56.41 -30.17 -24.09
CA GLU A 18 -56.35 -30.39 -22.62
C GLU A 18 -54.91 -30.76 -22.13
N GLY A 19 -54.56 -30.92 -20.84
CA GLY A 19 -55.34 -30.88 -19.59
C GLY A 19 -54.44 -30.85 -18.33
N GLY A 20 -55.05 -30.81 -17.14
CA GLY A 20 -54.38 -30.89 -15.81
C GLY A 20 -54.46 -32.30 -15.19
N PRO A 21 -54.58 -32.46 -13.85
CA PRO A 21 -54.60 -31.49 -12.74
C PRO A 21 -53.44 -31.79 -11.74
N HIS A 22 -53.40 -31.55 -10.42
CA HIS A 22 -54.30 -30.96 -9.40
C HIS A 22 -53.47 -30.61 -8.13
N TYR A 23 -53.76 -29.50 -7.41
CA TYR A 23 -54.30 -29.52 -6.03
C TYR A 23 -54.57 -28.12 -5.44
N LEU A 24 -55.41 -28.10 -4.41
CA LEU A 24 -56.00 -26.98 -3.64
C LEU A 24 -55.20 -26.73 -2.33
N GLN A 25 -55.32 -25.68 -1.50
CA GLN A 25 -55.97 -24.34 -1.51
C GLN A 25 -55.81 -23.70 -0.10
N ARG A 26 -55.58 -22.36 0.03
CA ARG A 26 -55.87 -21.44 1.19
C ARG A 26 -54.91 -20.22 1.15
N LYS A 27 -55.19 -19.03 1.72
CA LYS A 27 -56.45 -18.25 1.97
C LYS A 27 -56.02 -16.77 2.19
N ARG A 28 -56.86 -15.77 1.88
CA ARG A 28 -56.57 -14.33 2.13
C ARG A 28 -57.30 -13.80 3.38
N LEU A 29 -56.70 -12.79 4.03
CA LEU A 29 -57.33 -11.78 4.89
C LEU A 29 -56.68 -10.40 4.62
N PRO A 30 -57.30 -9.25 5.01
CA PRO A 30 -56.99 -7.93 4.44
C PRO A 30 -55.95 -7.10 5.22
N PRO A 31 -55.38 -6.04 4.60
CA PRO A 31 -54.50 -5.08 5.28
C PRO A 31 -55.28 -4.06 6.11
N SER A 32 -54.65 -3.59 7.21
CA SER A 32 -55.13 -2.48 8.04
C SER A 32 -54.72 -1.12 7.47
N VAL A 33 -55.57 -0.11 7.67
CA VAL A 33 -55.24 1.30 7.40
C VAL A 33 -54.40 1.86 8.54
N ASP A 34 -53.31 2.55 8.22
CA ASP A 34 -52.72 3.54 9.12
C ASP A 34 -52.38 4.80 8.30
N ASN A 35 -52.62 5.98 8.88
CA ASN A 35 -52.83 7.20 8.11
C ASN A 35 -52.16 8.42 8.78
N ARG A 36 -50.84 8.53 8.61
CA ARG A 36 -50.03 9.70 9.02
C ARG A 36 -49.00 10.05 7.96
N SER A 37 -49.33 11.01 7.11
CA SER A 37 -48.35 11.74 6.32
C SER A 37 -47.58 12.73 7.22
N PRO A 38 -46.23 12.75 7.21
CA PRO A 38 -45.49 13.83 7.82
C PRO A 38 -45.70 15.13 7.01
N SER A 39 -45.78 16.27 7.69
CA SER A 39 -45.71 17.57 7.04
C SER A 39 -44.33 17.75 6.38
N PRO A 40 -44.25 18.36 5.18
CA PRO A 40 -42.97 18.52 4.50
C PRO A 40 -42.05 19.44 5.30
N THR A 41 -40.81 19.01 5.51
CA THR A 41 -39.73 19.89 5.97
C THR A 41 -39.49 20.98 4.91
N PRO A 42 -39.28 22.25 5.32
CA PRO A 42 -39.01 23.33 4.39
C PRO A 42 -37.72 23.05 3.62
N LYS A 43 -37.72 23.30 2.31
CA LYS A 43 -36.58 23.02 1.43
C LYS A 43 -35.95 24.32 0.97
N ALA A 44 -34.65 24.28 0.65
CA ALA A 44 -33.95 25.43 0.07
C ALA A 44 -34.53 25.90 -1.29
N SER A 45 -35.40 25.10 -1.93
CA SER A 45 -36.24 25.52 -3.06
C SER A 45 -37.13 26.72 -2.75
N ASP A 46 -37.55 26.87 -1.49
CA ASP A 46 -38.67 27.72 -1.11
C ASP A 46 -38.23 29.19 -0.91
N ALA A 47 -36.93 29.45 -1.07
CA ALA A 47 -36.28 30.76 -0.92
C ALA A 47 -35.92 31.47 -2.24
N LEU A 48 -36.25 30.87 -3.41
CA LEU A 48 -35.84 31.38 -4.72
C LEU A 48 -37.06 31.71 -5.62
N PRO A 49 -37.10 32.87 -6.30
CA PRO A 49 -38.26 33.31 -7.08
C PRO A 49 -38.38 32.66 -8.47
N LEU A 50 -37.57 31.63 -8.77
CA LEU A 50 -37.52 30.95 -10.07
C LEU A 50 -37.40 29.42 -9.89
N PRO A 51 -37.99 28.61 -10.79
CA PRO A 51 -37.90 27.15 -10.72
C PRO A 51 -36.45 26.65 -10.69
N LEU A 52 -36.12 25.78 -9.72
CA LEU A 52 -34.74 25.32 -9.48
C LEU A 52 -33.99 24.83 -10.72
N TYR A 53 -34.65 24.11 -11.64
CA TYR A 53 -34.00 23.63 -12.87
C TYR A 53 -33.53 24.77 -13.78
N LEU A 54 -34.28 25.88 -13.81
CA LEU A 54 -33.96 27.07 -14.60
C LEU A 54 -32.85 27.87 -13.92
N THR A 55 -32.93 28.04 -12.60
CA THR A 55 -31.88 28.72 -11.80
C THR A 55 -30.55 27.96 -11.89
N ASN A 56 -30.59 26.62 -11.81
CA ASN A 56 -29.42 25.76 -11.98
C ASN A 56 -28.85 25.86 -13.41
N ALA A 57 -29.70 25.82 -14.45
CA ALA A 57 -29.25 26.00 -15.83
C ALA A 57 -28.55 27.37 -16.03
N ILE A 58 -29.13 28.45 -15.50
CA ILE A 58 -28.55 29.80 -15.57
C ILE A 58 -27.18 29.83 -14.89
N PHE A 59 -27.04 29.37 -13.64
CA PHE A 59 -25.76 29.42 -12.94
C PHE A 59 -24.71 28.46 -13.50
N PHE A 60 -25.10 27.30 -14.03
CA PHE A 60 -24.20 26.37 -14.69
C PHE A 60 -23.68 26.94 -16.02
N THR A 61 -24.56 27.46 -16.88
CA THR A 61 -24.16 28.14 -18.12
C THR A 61 -23.30 29.37 -17.82
N LEU A 62 -23.66 30.18 -16.82
CA LEU A 62 -22.87 31.34 -16.40
C LEU A 62 -21.46 30.91 -15.95
N PHE A 63 -21.34 29.92 -15.07
CA PHE A 63 -20.05 29.41 -14.58
C PHE A 63 -19.13 29.00 -15.73
N PHE A 64 -19.60 28.14 -16.65
CA PHE A 64 -18.78 27.65 -17.75
C PHE A 64 -18.47 28.73 -18.81
N SER A 65 -19.41 29.62 -19.15
CA SER A 65 -19.16 30.73 -20.08
C SER A 65 -18.13 31.72 -19.53
N VAL A 66 -18.21 32.03 -18.23
CA VAL A 66 -17.32 32.98 -17.56
C VAL A 66 -15.94 32.37 -17.30
N ALA A 67 -15.87 31.09 -16.92
CA ALA A 67 -14.61 30.35 -16.83
C ALA A 67 -13.89 30.28 -18.18
N TYR A 68 -14.62 29.98 -19.26
CA TYR A 68 -14.07 29.98 -20.63
C TYR A 68 -13.53 31.35 -21.04
N TYR A 69 -14.28 32.43 -20.75
CA TYR A 69 -13.83 33.81 -21.00
C TYR A 69 -12.52 34.14 -20.27
N LEU A 70 -12.43 33.83 -18.97
CA LEU A 70 -11.23 34.08 -18.16
C LEU A 70 -10.03 33.26 -18.64
N LEU A 71 -10.22 31.98 -18.96
CA LEU A 71 -9.16 31.14 -19.53
C LEU A 71 -8.66 31.67 -20.89
N HIS A 72 -9.56 32.17 -21.74
CA HIS A 72 -9.16 32.82 -22.99
C HIS A 72 -8.36 34.11 -22.74
N ARG A 73 -8.82 34.97 -21.82
CA ARG A 73 -8.11 36.21 -21.46
C ARG A 73 -6.74 35.97 -20.84
N TRP A 74 -6.61 34.99 -19.95
CA TRP A 74 -5.32 34.64 -19.36
C TRP A 74 -4.37 34.06 -20.41
N ARG A 75 -4.87 33.25 -21.36
CA ARG A 75 -4.08 32.78 -22.50
C ARG A 75 -3.59 33.93 -23.40
N GLU A 76 -4.43 34.93 -23.67
CA GLU A 76 -4.02 36.15 -24.38
C GLU A 76 -2.93 36.93 -23.62
N LYS A 77 -3.09 37.12 -22.31
CA LYS A 77 -2.10 37.82 -21.47
C LYS A 77 -0.76 37.10 -21.42
N ILE A 78 -0.77 35.77 -21.26
CA ILE A 78 0.45 34.94 -21.28
C ILE A 78 1.16 35.08 -22.64
N ARG A 79 0.43 34.98 -23.76
CA ARG A 79 1.00 35.14 -25.10
C ARG A 79 1.57 36.55 -25.35
N ASN A 80 0.93 37.57 -24.77
CA ASN A 80 1.32 38.97 -24.94
C ASN A 80 2.17 39.50 -23.76
N SER A 81 2.80 38.61 -22.98
CA SER A 81 3.65 38.92 -21.80
C SER A 81 3.06 39.95 -20.81
N THR A 82 1.74 40.04 -20.73
CA THR A 82 1.02 41.00 -19.87
C THR A 82 0.83 40.41 -18.48
N PRO A 83 1.21 41.09 -17.38
CA PRO A 83 1.10 40.50 -16.04
C PRO A 83 -0.34 40.16 -15.66
N LEU A 84 -0.56 38.92 -15.20
CA LEU A 84 -1.91 38.39 -14.90
C LEU A 84 -2.67 39.17 -13.81
N HIS A 85 -1.95 39.86 -12.91
CA HIS A 85 -2.55 40.70 -11.87
C HIS A 85 -3.16 42.01 -12.40
N VAL A 86 -2.84 42.44 -13.62
CA VAL A 86 -3.43 43.63 -14.26
C VAL A 86 -4.78 43.23 -14.85
N VAL A 87 -5.87 43.39 -14.08
CA VAL A 87 -7.23 42.98 -14.47
C VAL A 87 -8.06 44.15 -15.01
N THR A 88 -8.78 43.91 -16.11
CA THR A 88 -9.76 44.85 -16.68
C THR A 88 -11.10 44.78 -15.95
N LEU A 89 -11.95 45.82 -16.07
CA LEU A 89 -13.30 45.82 -15.49
C LEU A 89 -14.14 44.61 -15.93
N SER A 90 -14.00 44.17 -17.19
CA SER A 90 -14.63 42.95 -17.71
C SER A 90 -14.13 41.67 -17.04
N GLU A 91 -12.85 41.61 -16.67
CA GLU A 91 -12.28 40.45 -15.96
C GLU A 91 -12.64 40.47 -14.48
N ILE A 92 -12.72 41.65 -13.85
CA ILE A 92 -13.22 41.79 -12.47
C ILE A 92 -14.68 41.33 -12.39
N ALA A 93 -15.53 41.81 -13.30
CA ALA A 93 -16.93 41.37 -13.39
C ALA A 93 -17.04 39.86 -13.63
N ALA A 94 -16.19 39.29 -14.51
CA ALA A 94 -16.12 37.85 -14.73
C ALA A 94 -15.67 37.09 -13.47
N ILE A 95 -14.63 37.52 -12.76
CA ILE A 95 -14.16 36.86 -11.52
C ILE A 95 -15.26 36.87 -10.46
N VAL A 96 -15.96 38.00 -10.27
CA VAL A 96 -17.10 38.09 -9.34
C VAL A 96 -18.25 37.17 -9.77
N SER A 97 -18.61 37.13 -11.06
CA SER A 97 -19.63 36.21 -11.58
C SER A 97 -19.24 34.73 -11.44
N LEU A 98 -17.96 34.40 -11.60
CA LEU A 98 -17.43 33.05 -11.40
C LEU A 98 -17.52 32.64 -9.92
N MET A 99 -17.11 33.54 -9.00
CA MET A 99 -17.23 33.28 -7.56
C MET A 99 -18.70 33.13 -7.12
N ALA A 100 -19.60 34.00 -7.59
CA ALA A 100 -21.02 33.93 -7.25
C ALA A 100 -21.69 32.63 -7.76
N SER A 101 -21.40 32.24 -9.01
CA SER A 101 -21.90 30.98 -9.58
C SER A 101 -21.26 29.75 -8.93
N PHE A 102 -19.98 29.79 -8.57
CA PHE A 102 -19.31 28.72 -7.82
C PHE A 102 -19.91 28.54 -6.42
N ILE A 103 -20.16 29.63 -5.68
CA ILE A 103 -20.80 29.59 -4.35
C ILE A 103 -22.22 29.03 -4.46
N TYR A 104 -23.00 29.42 -5.47
CA TYR A 104 -24.32 28.85 -5.73
C TYR A 104 -24.25 27.34 -6.01
N LEU A 105 -23.37 26.91 -6.91
CA LEU A 105 -23.21 25.49 -7.28
C LEU A 105 -22.69 24.65 -6.11
N LEU A 106 -21.75 25.17 -5.30
CA LEU A 106 -21.24 24.51 -4.11
C LEU A 106 -22.31 24.42 -3.01
N GLY A 107 -23.13 25.46 -2.83
CA GLY A 107 -24.27 25.44 -1.90
C GLY A 107 -25.37 24.46 -2.33
N PHE A 108 -25.62 24.29 -3.63
CA PHE A 108 -26.67 23.41 -4.15
C PHE A 108 -26.24 21.94 -4.22
N PHE A 109 -25.03 21.64 -4.71
CA PHE A 109 -24.52 20.26 -4.86
C PHE A 109 -23.72 19.76 -3.65
N GLY A 110 -23.20 20.65 -2.81
CA GLY A 110 -22.34 20.31 -1.67
C GLY A 110 -23.08 19.80 -0.44
N ILE A 111 -24.38 20.09 -0.27
CA ILE A 111 -25.14 19.67 0.93
C ILE A 111 -25.26 18.15 0.99
N ASP A 112 -25.70 17.49 -0.09
CA ASP A 112 -25.76 16.01 -0.15
C ASP A 112 -24.37 15.38 0.07
N PHE A 113 -23.31 15.99 -0.48
CA PHE A 113 -21.93 15.52 -0.32
C PHE A 113 -21.46 15.60 1.14
N VAL A 114 -21.64 16.76 1.79
CA VAL A 114 -21.27 16.97 3.20
C VAL A 114 -22.12 16.11 4.14
N GLN A 115 -23.42 15.95 3.87
CA GLN A 115 -24.31 15.10 4.67
C GLN A 115 -23.93 13.61 4.55
N SER A 116 -23.41 13.16 3.41
CA SER A 116 -22.82 11.82 3.23
C SER A 116 -21.48 11.61 3.95
N PHE A 117 -20.75 12.69 4.25
CA PHE A 117 -19.54 12.66 5.07
C PHE A 117 -19.88 12.60 6.56
N ILE A 118 -20.81 13.45 7.03
CA ILE A 118 -21.23 13.50 8.44
C ILE A 118 -21.84 12.16 8.90
N THR A 119 -22.63 11.51 8.03
CA THR A 119 -23.19 10.16 8.29
C THR A 119 -22.17 9.02 8.16
N ARG A 120 -20.95 9.30 7.70
CA ARG A 120 -19.81 8.36 7.73
C ARG A 120 -18.88 8.58 8.92
N SER A 121 -18.74 9.82 9.41
CA SER A 121 -17.92 10.16 10.57
C SER A 121 -18.59 9.90 11.93
N SER A 122 -19.81 9.34 11.94
CA SER A 122 -20.53 8.95 13.17
C SER A 122 -20.36 7.47 13.54
N HIS A 123 -19.46 6.75 12.86
CA HIS A 123 -18.84 5.52 13.36
C HIS A 123 -17.32 5.76 13.46
N ASP A 124 -16.70 5.13 14.45
CA ASP A 124 -15.26 5.21 14.78
C ASP A 124 -14.79 6.56 15.37
N ALA A 125 -15.30 6.89 16.56
CA ALA A 125 -14.64 7.79 17.51
C ALA A 125 -14.42 7.05 18.85
N TRP A 126 -13.30 7.31 19.53
CA TRP A 126 -12.90 6.61 20.76
C TRP A 126 -13.34 7.40 22.00
N GLU A 127 -14.08 6.77 22.90
CA GLU A 127 -14.35 7.32 24.24
C GLU A 127 -13.29 6.83 25.24
N LEU A 128 -12.50 7.76 25.74
CA LEU A 128 -11.72 7.68 26.97
C LEU A 128 -12.06 8.93 27.78
N GLU A 129 -12.90 8.79 28.80
CA GLU A 129 -13.11 9.83 29.80
C GLU A 129 -12.99 9.25 31.20
N ASP A 130 -12.41 10.05 32.09
CA ASP A 130 -12.36 9.82 33.53
C ASP A 130 -12.53 11.18 34.24
N THR A 131 -13.34 11.21 35.29
CA THR A 131 -13.53 12.32 36.25
C THR A 131 -14.04 13.71 35.80
N ASP A 132 -15.38 13.86 35.92
CA ASP A 132 -16.05 14.61 37.01
C ASP A 132 -16.48 16.10 36.89
N ASN A 133 -17.74 16.37 37.31
CA ASN A 133 -18.37 17.61 37.81
C ASN A 133 -18.19 18.99 37.08
N SER A 134 -19.21 19.84 36.87
CA SER A 134 -20.59 19.86 37.39
C SER A 134 -21.51 20.92 36.71
N ASN A 135 -22.81 20.62 36.67
CA ASN A 135 -24.00 21.50 36.72
C ASN A 135 -24.02 22.91 36.09
N PHE A 136 -24.99 23.12 35.17
CA PHE A 136 -26.06 24.11 35.44
C PHE A 136 -27.40 23.66 34.82
N LEU A 137 -28.52 23.98 35.46
CA LEU A 137 -29.89 23.59 35.08
C LEU A 137 -30.73 24.82 34.73
N ILE A 138 -31.82 24.65 33.98
CA ILE A 138 -33.20 25.06 34.33
C ILE A 138 -34.20 24.62 33.24
N GLU A 139 -35.22 23.87 33.69
CA GLU A 139 -36.67 23.78 33.36
C GLU A 139 -37.25 24.29 32.00
N ASP A 140 -38.46 23.93 31.55
CA ASP A 140 -39.29 22.69 31.46
C ASP A 140 -40.56 23.09 30.62
N HIS A 141 -41.67 22.37 30.36
CA HIS A 141 -42.16 21.02 30.66
C HIS A 141 -43.17 20.55 29.59
N ARG A 142 -43.10 19.27 29.16
CA ARG A 142 -44.26 18.37 28.91
C ARG A 142 -43.87 16.95 28.46
N LEU A 143 -44.32 15.97 29.23
CA LEU A 143 -44.09 14.54 29.00
C LEU A 143 -44.90 13.97 27.82
N VAL A 144 -44.28 13.06 27.07
CA VAL A 144 -44.94 11.89 26.47
C VAL A 144 -44.25 10.65 27.04
N THR A 145 -45.01 9.70 27.56
CA THR A 145 -44.48 8.55 28.30
C THR A 145 -43.90 7.48 27.38
N CYS A 146 -42.58 7.29 27.42
CA CYS A 146 -41.95 6.06 26.95
C CYS A 146 -42.25 4.90 27.92
N PRO A 147 -42.28 3.63 27.45
CA PRO A 147 -42.25 2.47 28.34
C PRO A 147 -40.95 2.45 29.14
N PRO A 148 -40.90 1.78 30.30
CA PRO A 148 -39.66 1.65 31.08
C PRO A 148 -38.57 0.98 30.24
N PRO A 149 -37.29 1.33 30.44
CA PRO A 149 -36.20 0.67 29.74
C PRO A 149 -36.24 -0.83 30.03
N VAL A 150 -36.15 -1.64 28.97
CA VAL A 150 -35.85 -3.06 29.13
C VAL A 150 -34.55 -3.15 29.92
N ASN A 151 -34.58 -3.88 31.03
CA ASN A 151 -33.44 -3.97 31.93
C ASN A 151 -32.29 -4.67 31.17
N ILE A 152 -31.37 -3.89 30.60
CA ILE A 152 -30.24 -4.40 29.83
C ILE A 152 -29.38 -5.18 30.81
N ALA A 153 -29.46 -6.51 30.74
CA ALA A 153 -28.61 -7.38 31.53
C ALA A 153 -27.15 -6.93 31.30
N PRO A 154 -26.33 -6.78 32.36
CA PRO A 154 -24.96 -6.35 32.20
C PRO A 154 -24.28 -7.28 31.19
N ILE A 155 -23.64 -6.68 30.18
CA ILE A 155 -22.91 -7.43 29.14
C ILE A 155 -22.09 -8.49 29.87
N PRO A 156 -22.29 -9.80 29.60
CA PRO A 156 -21.58 -10.82 30.33
C PRO A 156 -20.10 -10.53 30.22
N LYS A 157 -19.44 -10.30 31.36
CA LYS A 157 -17.98 -10.42 31.41
C LYS A 157 -17.69 -11.78 30.80
N LEU A 158 -16.94 -11.80 29.69
CA LEU A 158 -16.41 -13.04 29.14
C LEU A 158 -15.86 -13.82 30.33
N PRO A 159 -16.32 -15.07 30.57
CA PRO A 159 -15.83 -15.82 31.71
C PRO A 159 -14.31 -15.84 31.62
N ASN A 160 -13.62 -15.63 32.75
CA ASN A 160 -12.18 -15.86 32.80
C ASN A 160 -11.96 -17.25 32.19
N PRO A 161 -11.20 -17.36 31.08
CA PRO A 161 -11.02 -18.65 30.43
C PRO A 161 -10.52 -19.65 31.46
N GLU A 162 -11.03 -20.87 31.42
CA GLU A 162 -10.49 -21.94 32.27
C GLU A 162 -8.97 -21.98 32.03
N PRO A 163 -8.16 -21.97 33.11
CA PRO A 163 -6.73 -21.78 32.97
C PRO A 163 -6.17 -22.91 32.10
N ILE A 164 -5.61 -22.53 30.95
CA ILE A 164 -5.00 -23.46 29.99
C ILE A 164 -3.70 -23.94 30.60
N ILE A 165 -3.81 -24.92 31.50
CA ILE A 165 -2.69 -25.60 32.12
C ILE A 165 -2.29 -26.69 31.14
N THR A 166 -1.33 -26.37 30.26
CA THR A 166 -0.59 -27.39 29.53
C THR A 166 0.35 -28.04 30.55
N PRO A 167 0.24 -29.35 30.87
CA PRO A 167 1.15 -29.97 31.83
C PRO A 167 2.56 -30.00 31.26
N LEU A 168 3.49 -29.25 31.85
CA LEU A 168 4.88 -29.23 31.39
C LEU A 168 5.58 -30.54 31.77
N ALA A 169 6.59 -30.91 30.98
CA ALA A 169 7.29 -32.18 31.12
C ALA A 169 8.24 -32.24 32.34
N SER A 170 8.54 -31.11 32.98
CA SER A 170 9.37 -31.05 34.18
C SER A 170 8.84 -30.08 35.23
N VAL A 171 9.13 -30.37 36.50
CA VAL A 171 8.82 -29.48 37.64
C VAL A 171 9.63 -28.18 37.57
N GLU A 172 10.84 -28.23 37.02
CA GLU A 172 11.69 -27.07 36.80
C GLU A 172 11.03 -26.07 35.85
N ASP A 173 10.45 -26.55 34.74
CA ASP A 173 9.73 -25.69 33.78
C ASP A 173 8.49 -25.03 34.41
N GLU A 174 7.76 -25.75 35.28
CA GLU A 174 6.62 -25.21 36.05
C GLU A 174 7.05 -24.08 37.00
N GLU A 175 8.16 -24.25 37.75
CA GLU A 175 8.70 -23.21 38.63
C GLU A 175 9.21 -21.99 37.85
N ILE A 176 9.83 -22.21 36.68
CA ILE A 176 10.29 -21.12 35.80
C ILE A 176 9.08 -20.39 35.19
N VAL A 177 8.07 -21.09 34.67
CA VAL A 177 6.84 -20.50 34.13
C VAL A 177 6.10 -19.70 35.19
N LYS A 178 6.00 -20.22 36.43
CA LYS A 178 5.46 -19.48 37.56
C LYS A 178 6.26 -18.20 37.82
N SER A 179 7.58 -18.28 37.87
CA SER A 179 8.47 -17.12 38.09
C SER A 179 8.34 -16.05 37.00
N VAL A 180 8.12 -16.44 35.74
CA VAL A 180 7.84 -15.51 34.64
C VAL A 180 6.45 -14.87 34.79
N THR A 181 5.44 -15.67 35.17
CA THR A 181 4.05 -15.22 35.38
C THR A 181 3.94 -14.25 36.57
N GLU A 182 4.69 -14.49 37.64
CA GLU A 182 4.78 -13.61 38.83
C GLU A 182 5.72 -12.42 38.62
N GLY A 183 6.37 -12.29 37.45
CA GLY A 183 7.27 -11.19 37.10
C GLY A 183 8.63 -11.20 37.80
N THR A 184 8.93 -12.19 38.65
CA THR A 184 10.21 -12.34 39.35
C THR A 184 11.34 -12.74 38.40
N LEU A 185 11.00 -13.37 37.26
CA LEU A 185 11.92 -13.73 36.18
C LEU A 185 11.58 -12.98 34.87
N PRO A 186 12.38 -11.98 34.46
CA PRO A 186 12.12 -11.24 33.22
C PRO A 186 12.20 -12.13 31.97
N SER A 187 11.09 -12.20 31.22
CA SER A 187 10.92 -13.10 30.07
C SER A 187 11.98 -12.95 28.97
N TYR A 188 12.51 -11.74 28.75
CA TYR A 188 13.59 -11.50 27.77
C TYR A 188 14.95 -12.10 28.16
N SER A 189 15.10 -12.62 29.39
CA SER A 189 16.35 -13.19 29.90
C SER A 189 16.41 -14.73 29.84
N LEU A 190 15.36 -15.38 29.34
CA LEU A 190 15.21 -16.85 29.36
C LEU A 190 16.29 -17.54 28.52
N GLU A 191 16.54 -17.08 27.29
CA GLU A 191 17.56 -17.65 26.40
C GLU A 191 18.95 -17.64 27.06
N THR A 192 19.33 -16.52 27.68
CA THR A 192 20.62 -16.37 28.38
C THR A 192 20.71 -17.20 29.67
N LYS A 193 19.61 -17.42 30.38
CA LYS A 193 19.59 -18.15 31.66
C LYS A 193 19.46 -19.67 31.50
N LEU A 194 18.76 -20.13 30.47
CA LEU A 194 18.50 -21.54 30.22
C LEU A 194 19.54 -22.19 29.30
N GLY A 195 20.21 -21.41 28.46
CA GLY A 195 21.15 -21.93 27.46
C GLY A 195 20.51 -22.72 26.32
N ASP A 196 19.17 -22.71 26.25
CA ASP A 196 18.35 -23.39 25.24
C ASP A 196 17.26 -22.42 24.76
N CYS A 197 17.39 -21.94 23.52
CA CYS A 197 16.48 -20.97 22.93
C CYS A 197 15.10 -21.56 22.61
N LYS A 198 15.00 -22.88 22.39
CA LYS A 198 13.73 -23.57 22.17
C LYS A 198 12.97 -23.71 23.49
N ARG A 199 13.64 -24.15 24.56
CA ARG A 199 13.07 -24.22 25.92
C ARG A 199 12.62 -22.85 26.41
N ALA A 200 13.41 -21.80 26.15
CA ALA A 200 13.02 -20.42 26.43
C ALA A 200 11.72 -20.01 25.71
N ALA A 201 11.56 -20.35 24.42
CA ALA A 201 10.33 -20.08 23.67
C ALA A 201 9.11 -20.86 24.19
N VAL A 202 9.27 -22.13 24.56
CA VAL A 202 8.21 -22.96 25.17
C VAL A 202 7.74 -22.38 26.52
N ILE A 203 8.68 -22.06 27.41
CA ILE A 203 8.41 -21.49 28.73
C ILE A 203 7.73 -20.13 28.61
N ARG A 204 8.24 -19.25 27.73
CA ARG A 204 7.64 -17.94 27.47
C ARG A 204 6.21 -18.06 26.96
N ARG A 205 5.97 -18.97 26.03
CA ARG A 205 4.65 -19.25 25.47
C ARG A 205 3.68 -19.69 26.55
N GLU A 206 4.03 -20.70 27.37
CA GLU A 206 3.12 -21.20 28.42
C GLU A 206 2.85 -20.15 29.50
N ALA A 207 3.86 -19.40 29.93
CA ALA A 207 3.68 -18.26 30.82
C ALA A 207 2.73 -17.19 30.22
N LEU A 208 2.82 -16.92 28.91
CA LEU A 208 1.92 -16.00 28.22
C LEU A 208 0.49 -16.54 28.11
N GLN A 209 0.29 -17.85 27.86
CA GLN A 209 -1.04 -18.48 27.89
C GLN A 209 -1.66 -18.35 29.28
N ARG A 210 -0.92 -18.68 30.34
CA ARG A 210 -1.40 -18.59 31.74
C ARG A 210 -1.66 -17.16 32.21
N THR A 211 -0.81 -16.21 31.83
CA THR A 211 -0.97 -14.77 32.17
C THR A 211 -2.19 -14.15 31.49
N THR A 212 -2.53 -14.57 30.27
CA THR A 212 -3.62 -13.96 29.47
C THR A 212 -4.93 -14.75 29.50
N GLY A 213 -4.89 -16.02 29.90
CA GLY A 213 -5.98 -16.98 29.72
C GLY A 213 -6.25 -17.36 28.26
N ARG A 214 -5.37 -17.01 27.30
CA ARG A 214 -5.62 -17.19 25.86
C ARG A 214 -4.72 -18.26 25.27
N SER A 215 -5.32 -19.15 24.48
CA SER A 215 -4.58 -20.20 23.76
C SER A 215 -3.72 -19.59 22.65
N LEU A 216 -2.53 -20.16 22.47
CA LEU A 216 -1.67 -19.97 21.30
C LEU A 216 -1.63 -21.23 20.42
N GLU A 217 -2.52 -22.20 20.67
CA GLU A 217 -2.70 -23.40 19.84
C GLU A 217 -2.84 -23.05 18.35
N GLY A 218 -2.25 -23.87 17.48
CA GLY A 218 -2.14 -23.59 16.05
C GLY A 218 -0.94 -22.71 15.64
N LEU A 219 -0.31 -21.97 16.55
CA LEU A 219 1.01 -21.36 16.33
C LEU A 219 2.10 -22.41 16.65
N PRO A 220 2.85 -22.95 15.67
CA PRO A 220 3.84 -24.01 15.95
C PRO A 220 5.05 -23.52 16.73
N VAL A 221 5.65 -24.43 17.49
CA VAL A 221 6.93 -24.23 18.21
C VAL A 221 7.99 -25.22 17.72
N GLU A 222 7.60 -26.46 17.42
CA GLU A 222 8.48 -27.50 16.89
C GLU A 222 8.94 -27.23 15.44
N GLY A 223 10.11 -27.78 15.08
CA GLY A 223 10.65 -27.73 13.73
C GLY A 223 11.31 -26.39 13.32
N PHE A 224 11.63 -25.53 14.28
CA PHE A 224 12.33 -24.25 14.04
C PHE A 224 13.66 -24.17 14.80
N ASP A 225 14.65 -23.55 14.17
CA ASP A 225 15.98 -23.29 14.73
C ASP A 225 15.97 -21.94 15.46
N TYR A 226 15.77 -21.97 16.77
CA TYR A 226 15.70 -20.76 17.61
C TYR A 226 17.07 -20.10 17.84
N ASP A 227 18.17 -20.85 17.72
CA ASP A 227 19.51 -20.29 17.84
C ASP A 227 19.85 -19.42 16.62
N SER A 228 19.32 -19.75 15.44
CA SER A 228 19.49 -18.96 14.21
C SER A 228 18.86 -17.55 14.23
N ILE A 229 17.91 -17.29 15.13
CA ILE A 229 17.28 -15.97 15.27
C ILE A 229 17.87 -15.12 16.41
N LEU A 230 18.56 -15.73 17.38
CA LEU A 230 19.01 -15.09 18.60
C LEU A 230 19.94 -13.89 18.31
N GLY A 231 19.53 -12.70 18.76
CA GLY A 231 20.30 -11.46 18.57
C GLY A 231 20.46 -11.02 17.11
N GLN A 232 19.67 -11.56 16.18
CA GLN A 232 19.79 -11.28 14.74
C GLN A 232 18.46 -11.00 14.02
N CYS A 233 17.38 -11.70 14.38
CA CYS A 233 16.14 -11.70 13.58
C CYS A 233 14.85 -11.46 14.39
N CYS A 234 14.78 -11.86 15.66
CA CYS A 234 13.59 -11.69 16.50
C CYS A 234 13.90 -11.87 17.98
N GLU A 235 13.35 -11.01 18.83
CA GLU A 235 13.43 -11.09 20.29
C GLU A 235 12.17 -11.75 20.88
N MET A 236 12.31 -12.41 22.02
CA MET A 236 11.20 -13.02 22.79
C MET A 236 10.26 -13.97 22.01
N PRO A 237 10.78 -14.94 21.22
CA PRO A 237 9.94 -15.87 20.45
C PRO A 237 8.99 -16.72 21.30
N VAL A 238 7.82 -17.06 20.75
CA VAL A 238 6.78 -17.95 21.34
C VAL A 238 6.27 -19.04 20.38
N GLY A 239 6.98 -19.20 19.25
CA GLY A 239 6.57 -19.93 18.06
C GLY A 239 6.84 -19.12 16.80
N TYR A 240 6.38 -19.59 15.64
CA TYR A 240 6.58 -18.96 14.33
C TYR A 240 5.34 -19.09 13.43
N VAL A 241 5.15 -18.16 12.49
CA VAL A 241 4.02 -18.18 11.54
C VAL A 241 4.42 -18.92 10.26
N GLN A 242 3.59 -19.87 9.83
CA GLN A 242 3.75 -20.56 8.54
C GLN A 242 3.03 -19.80 7.43
N ILE A 243 3.76 -19.38 6.39
CA ILE A 243 3.23 -18.74 5.18
C ILE A 243 3.39 -19.69 3.99
N PRO A 244 2.35 -19.97 3.18
CA PRO A 244 2.47 -20.81 1.99
C PRO A 244 3.43 -20.22 0.96
N VAL A 245 4.35 -21.03 0.43
CA VAL A 245 5.25 -20.63 -0.67
C VAL A 245 4.83 -21.33 -1.95
N GLY A 246 4.46 -20.55 -2.97
CA GLY A 246 4.24 -21.01 -4.33
C GLY A 246 5.38 -20.60 -5.27
N ILE A 247 5.46 -21.23 -6.45
CA ILE A 247 6.47 -20.91 -7.47
C ILE A 247 5.78 -20.36 -8.73
N ALA A 248 6.35 -19.30 -9.33
CA ALA A 248 5.95 -18.77 -10.62
C ALA A 248 7.12 -18.79 -11.60
N GLY A 249 6.96 -19.41 -12.79
CA GLY A 249 8.00 -19.47 -13.80
C GLY A 249 7.78 -20.52 -14.90
N PRO A 250 8.76 -20.70 -15.80
CA PRO A 250 10.02 -19.95 -15.87
C PRO A 250 9.80 -18.48 -16.26
N LEU A 251 10.46 -17.58 -15.55
CA LEU A 251 10.66 -16.19 -15.94
C LEU A 251 11.95 -16.12 -16.75
N LEU A 252 11.84 -16.00 -18.08
CA LEU A 252 13.00 -15.77 -18.95
C LEU A 252 13.39 -14.29 -18.90
N LEU A 253 14.57 -14.00 -18.35
CA LEU A 253 15.05 -12.65 -18.05
C LEU A 253 16.55 -12.53 -18.35
N ASN A 254 16.94 -11.55 -19.18
CA ASN A 254 18.33 -11.35 -19.64
C ASN A 254 18.97 -12.61 -20.28
N GLY A 255 18.15 -13.52 -20.82
CA GLY A 255 18.59 -14.78 -21.43
C GLY A 255 18.53 -16.02 -20.51
N GLU A 256 18.34 -15.83 -19.20
CA GLU A 256 18.34 -16.90 -18.20
C GLU A 256 16.93 -17.19 -17.66
N GLU A 257 16.68 -18.43 -17.20
CA GLU A 257 15.37 -18.85 -16.67
C GLU A 257 15.33 -18.91 -15.13
N TYR A 258 14.36 -18.22 -14.53
CA TYR A 258 14.17 -18.18 -13.07
C TYR A 258 12.81 -18.76 -12.63
N MET A 259 12.84 -19.59 -11.59
CA MET A 259 11.65 -20.15 -10.93
C MET A 259 11.41 -19.38 -9.63
N VAL A 260 10.50 -18.40 -9.67
CA VAL A 260 10.39 -17.36 -8.63
C VAL A 260 9.58 -17.87 -7.43
N PRO A 261 10.16 -17.92 -6.21
CA PRO A 261 9.44 -18.26 -4.99
C PRO A 261 8.63 -17.07 -4.48
N MET A 262 7.38 -17.31 -4.11
CA MET A 262 6.41 -16.31 -3.67
C MET A 262 5.68 -16.80 -2.41
N ALA A 263 5.96 -16.19 -1.27
CA ALA A 263 5.32 -16.50 0.02
C ALA A 263 4.08 -15.61 0.19
N THR A 264 2.88 -16.20 0.17
CA THR A 264 1.63 -15.42 0.22
C THR A 264 0.44 -16.25 0.71
N THR A 265 -0.53 -15.56 1.31
CA THR A 265 -1.88 -16.08 1.59
C THR A 265 -2.93 -15.58 0.60
N GLU A 266 -2.56 -14.70 -0.36
CA GLU A 266 -3.48 -14.18 -1.38
C GLU A 266 -3.73 -15.20 -2.50
N GLY A 267 -4.95 -15.73 -2.55
CA GLY A 267 -5.43 -16.54 -3.66
C GLY A 267 -5.43 -15.76 -4.98
N CYS A 268 -5.11 -16.47 -6.08
CA CYS A 268 -4.73 -15.95 -7.41
C CYS A 268 -3.30 -15.41 -7.56
N LEU A 269 -2.61 -14.87 -6.55
CA LEU A 269 -1.39 -14.07 -6.78
C LEU A 269 -0.28 -14.83 -7.56
N VAL A 270 0.13 -16.00 -7.08
CA VAL A 270 1.17 -16.81 -7.72
C VAL A 270 0.73 -17.29 -9.12
N ALA A 271 -0.54 -17.72 -9.26
CA ALA A 271 -1.08 -18.18 -10.53
C ALA A 271 -1.19 -17.06 -11.58
N SER A 272 -1.50 -15.83 -11.13
CA SER A 272 -1.52 -14.63 -11.98
C SER A 272 -0.12 -14.29 -12.45
N THR A 273 0.86 -14.25 -11.54
CA THR A 273 2.27 -13.98 -11.85
C THR A 273 2.83 -15.01 -12.82
N ASN A 274 2.56 -16.30 -12.58
CA ASN A 274 2.95 -17.40 -13.45
C ASN A 274 2.38 -17.30 -14.88
N ARG A 275 1.13 -16.79 -15.03
CA ARG A 275 0.54 -16.48 -16.33
C ARG A 275 1.25 -15.32 -17.04
N GLY A 276 1.75 -14.35 -16.28
CA GLY A 276 2.63 -13.28 -16.75
C GLY A 276 3.97 -13.81 -17.27
N CYS A 277 4.66 -14.62 -16.46
CA CYS A 277 5.91 -15.28 -16.86
C CYS A 277 5.73 -16.06 -18.17
N LYS A 278 4.64 -16.82 -18.31
CA LYS A 278 4.30 -17.54 -19.54
C LYS A 278 4.09 -16.62 -20.77
N ALA A 279 3.56 -15.41 -20.60
CA ALA A 279 3.37 -14.47 -21.70
C ALA A 279 4.69 -13.81 -22.14
N ILE A 280 5.56 -13.47 -21.18
CA ILE A 280 6.92 -12.97 -21.40
C ILE A 280 7.76 -14.05 -22.11
N TYR A 281 7.80 -15.26 -21.55
CA TYR A 281 8.55 -16.40 -22.08
C TYR A 281 8.17 -16.72 -23.54
N ALA A 282 6.87 -16.86 -23.81
CA ALA A 282 6.38 -17.19 -25.16
C ALA A 282 6.59 -16.09 -26.20
N SER A 283 6.96 -14.88 -25.78
CA SER A 283 7.24 -13.76 -26.68
C SER A 283 8.74 -13.57 -26.96
N GLY A 284 9.62 -14.09 -26.11
CA GLY A 284 11.09 -14.00 -26.25
C GLY A 284 11.85 -13.68 -24.96
N GLY A 285 11.16 -13.49 -23.84
CA GLY A 285 11.76 -13.08 -22.57
C GLY A 285 11.62 -11.59 -22.26
N ALA A 286 12.15 -11.18 -21.11
CA ALA A 286 12.26 -9.80 -20.67
C ALA A 286 13.73 -9.37 -20.55
N THR A 287 13.97 -8.06 -20.59
CA THR A 287 15.29 -7.45 -20.35
C THR A 287 15.22 -6.51 -19.13
N ALA A 288 16.13 -6.66 -18.17
CA ALA A 288 16.28 -5.78 -17.02
C ALA A 288 17.65 -5.08 -17.02
N VAL A 289 17.63 -3.76 -16.88
CA VAL A 289 18.81 -2.88 -16.90
C VAL A 289 18.89 -2.10 -15.59
N LEU A 290 20.00 -2.28 -14.88
CA LEU A 290 20.31 -1.59 -13.62
C LEU A 290 20.81 -0.17 -13.90
N LEU A 291 20.11 0.81 -13.34
CA LEU A 291 20.38 2.25 -13.49
C LEU A 291 21.13 2.84 -12.29
N GLY A 292 21.09 2.18 -11.14
CA GLY A 292 21.82 2.59 -9.93
C GLY A 292 21.84 1.51 -8.84
N ASP A 293 22.88 1.49 -8.02
CA ASP A 293 23.06 0.55 -6.91
C ASP A 293 23.74 1.26 -5.73
N GLY A 294 22.93 1.83 -4.82
CA GLY A 294 23.40 2.59 -3.67
C GLY A 294 22.33 2.74 -2.58
N MET A 295 22.57 2.12 -1.42
CA MET A 295 21.75 2.31 -0.22
C MET A 295 22.04 3.68 0.41
N THR A 296 21.08 4.23 1.14
CA THR A 296 21.18 5.57 1.76
C THR A 296 20.95 5.56 3.27
N ARG A 297 21.62 6.50 3.95
CA ARG A 297 21.32 6.93 5.32
C ARG A 297 21.41 8.45 5.37
N ALA A 298 20.49 9.10 6.07
CA ALA A 298 20.53 10.54 6.24
C ALA A 298 20.42 10.95 7.72
N PRO A 299 21.54 11.29 8.39
CA PRO A 299 21.49 12.00 9.65
C PRO A 299 20.88 13.39 9.49
N VAL A 300 20.39 13.92 10.60
CA VAL A 300 20.07 15.34 10.79
C VAL A 300 21.02 15.91 11.85
N VAL A 301 21.66 17.02 11.51
CA VAL A 301 22.55 17.78 12.40
C VAL A 301 22.07 19.23 12.51
N ARG A 302 22.44 19.93 13.58
CA ARG A 302 22.02 21.30 13.86
C ARG A 302 23.19 22.18 14.27
N PHE A 303 23.11 23.45 13.92
CA PHE A 303 24.05 24.49 14.32
C PHE A 303 23.38 25.66 15.03
N GLY A 304 24.18 26.61 15.51
CA GLY A 304 23.69 27.88 16.04
C GLY A 304 22.91 28.72 15.01
N THR A 305 23.35 28.72 13.74
CA THR A 305 22.76 29.54 12.66
C THR A 305 22.66 28.78 11.33
N ALA A 306 21.78 29.28 10.43
CA ALA A 306 21.67 28.78 9.06
C ALA A 306 22.96 28.96 8.24
N LYS A 307 23.70 30.07 8.45
CA LYS A 307 25.01 30.29 7.81
C LYS A 307 25.98 29.17 8.16
N ARG A 308 26.09 28.84 9.45
CA ARG A 308 27.01 27.81 9.94
C ARG A 308 26.61 26.39 9.47
N ALA A 309 25.32 26.10 9.37
CA ALA A 309 24.83 24.89 8.71
C ALA A 309 25.15 24.86 7.19
N SER A 310 25.17 26.02 6.53
CA SER A 310 25.57 26.14 5.12
C SER A 310 27.06 25.89 4.91
N GLU A 311 27.91 26.31 5.87
CA GLU A 311 29.35 26.04 5.83
C GLU A 311 29.64 24.53 5.81
N LEU A 312 28.94 23.72 6.62
CA LEU A 312 29.05 22.26 6.53
C LEU A 312 28.46 21.70 5.22
N LYS A 313 27.33 22.23 4.73
CA LYS A 313 26.77 21.82 3.42
C LYS A 313 27.79 21.98 2.30
N PHE A 314 28.43 23.15 2.21
CA PHE A 314 29.42 23.42 1.17
C PHE A 314 30.66 22.56 1.34
N PHE A 315 31.16 22.35 2.57
CA PHE A 315 32.28 21.44 2.83
C PHE A 315 32.01 19.99 2.36
N LEU A 316 30.78 19.49 2.57
CA LEU A 316 30.38 18.12 2.18
C LEU A 316 30.12 17.95 0.67
N GLU A 317 29.77 19.02 -0.03
CA GLU A 317 29.45 19.00 -1.48
C GLU A 317 30.59 19.52 -2.36
N ASP A 318 31.69 19.98 -1.74
CA ASP A 318 32.95 20.32 -2.39
C ASP A 318 33.70 19.02 -2.81
N PRO A 319 33.98 18.81 -4.11
CA PRO A 319 34.71 17.64 -4.60
C PRO A 319 36.07 17.42 -3.94
N ASP A 320 36.79 18.48 -3.57
CA ASP A 320 38.15 18.38 -3.02
C ASP A 320 38.16 17.71 -1.63
N ASN A 321 37.03 17.73 -0.90
CA ASN A 321 36.88 17.05 0.39
C ASN A 321 36.40 15.58 0.25
N PHE A 322 35.90 15.17 -0.92
CA PHE A 322 35.23 13.88 -1.09
C PHE A 322 36.14 12.68 -0.77
N ASP A 323 37.39 12.70 -1.24
CA ASP A 323 38.31 11.57 -1.03
C ASP A 323 38.64 11.34 0.46
N THR A 324 38.88 12.43 1.22
CA THR A 324 39.11 12.33 2.67
C THR A 324 37.88 11.75 3.39
N LEU A 325 36.68 12.25 3.07
CA LEU A 325 35.42 11.75 3.67
C LEU A 325 35.12 10.30 3.25
N SER A 326 35.41 9.93 2.00
CA SER A 326 35.32 8.57 1.47
C SER A 326 36.26 7.62 2.21
N ILE A 327 37.51 8.02 2.46
CA ILE A 327 38.47 7.25 3.26
C ILE A 327 37.94 6.99 4.68
N VAL A 328 37.36 8.01 5.35
CA VAL A 328 36.78 7.87 6.69
C VAL A 328 35.56 6.93 6.70
N PHE A 329 34.64 7.11 5.75
CA PHE A 329 33.44 6.28 5.58
C PHE A 329 33.79 4.82 5.29
N ASN A 330 34.67 4.58 4.32
CA ASN A 330 35.00 3.25 3.81
C ASN A 330 35.82 2.42 4.81
N ARG A 331 36.54 3.04 5.75
CA ARG A 331 37.22 2.33 6.87
C ARG A 331 36.27 1.53 7.76
N SER A 332 34.97 1.86 7.77
CA SER A 332 33.96 1.15 8.58
C SER A 332 33.72 -0.32 8.15
N SER A 333 33.94 -0.65 6.87
CA SER A 333 33.66 -1.97 6.30
C SER A 333 34.34 -2.22 4.95
N ARG A 334 34.75 -3.48 4.73
CA ARG A 334 35.29 -3.96 3.44
C ARG A 334 34.32 -3.80 2.26
N PHE A 335 33.01 -3.66 2.50
CA PHE A 335 31.98 -3.53 1.45
C PHE A 335 31.33 -2.13 1.35
N ALA A 336 31.45 -1.27 2.37
CA ALA A 336 30.88 0.07 2.32
C ALA A 336 31.71 0.95 1.37
N ARG A 337 31.11 1.48 0.31
CA ARG A 337 31.76 2.40 -0.63
C ARG A 337 30.92 3.64 -0.84
N LEU A 338 31.35 4.76 -0.26
CA LEU A 338 30.72 6.07 -0.46
C LEU A 338 30.66 6.40 -1.96
N GLN A 339 29.50 6.86 -2.43
CA GLN A 339 29.24 7.27 -3.81
C GLN A 339 28.93 8.77 -3.93
N GLY A 340 28.49 9.42 -2.85
CA GLY A 340 28.15 10.84 -2.84
C GLY A 340 27.35 11.27 -1.63
N PHE A 341 27.15 12.58 -1.53
CA PHE A 341 26.28 13.25 -0.57
C PHE A 341 25.18 14.01 -1.32
N GLN A 342 24.04 14.20 -0.68
CA GLN A 342 22.99 15.12 -1.10
C GLN A 342 22.47 15.85 0.14
N CYS A 343 22.77 17.14 0.30
CA CYS A 343 22.44 17.86 1.53
C CYS A 343 21.24 18.81 1.35
N ALA A 344 20.23 18.67 2.21
CA ALA A 344 19.08 19.57 2.29
C ALA A 344 19.10 20.37 3.61
N MET A 345 18.68 21.63 3.61
CA MET A 345 18.62 22.47 4.80
C MET A 345 17.19 22.84 5.19
N ALA A 346 16.92 22.90 6.50
CA ALA A 346 15.72 23.51 7.07
C ALA A 346 16.14 24.51 8.16
N GLY A 347 16.28 25.78 7.77
CA GLY A 347 16.80 26.83 8.65
C GLY A 347 18.23 26.52 9.12
N LYS A 348 18.40 26.20 10.41
CA LYS A 348 19.69 25.84 11.03
C LYS A 348 19.93 24.34 11.21
N ASN A 349 19.04 23.50 10.66
CA ASN A 349 19.21 22.05 10.58
C ASN A 349 19.70 21.66 9.17
N LEU A 350 20.61 20.68 9.09
CA LEU A 350 21.15 20.11 7.87
C LEU A 350 20.84 18.60 7.84
N TYR A 351 20.30 18.13 6.72
CA TYR A 351 19.99 16.72 6.45
C TYR A 351 20.95 16.22 5.38
N ILE A 352 21.86 15.31 5.74
CA ILE A 352 22.98 14.89 4.89
C ILE A 352 22.67 13.50 4.36
N ARG A 353 22.19 13.34 3.12
CA ARG A 353 21.85 12.02 2.56
C ARG A 353 23.11 11.39 1.95
N PHE A 354 23.74 10.49 2.69
CA PHE A 354 24.86 9.67 2.22
C PHE A 354 24.31 8.59 1.28
N LYS A 355 24.96 8.38 0.13
CA LYS A 355 24.67 7.26 -0.79
C LYS A 355 25.92 6.37 -0.89
N CYS A 356 25.76 5.05 -0.80
CA CYS A 356 26.89 4.13 -0.85
C CYS A 356 26.53 2.74 -1.40
N GLY A 357 27.50 2.11 -2.08
CA GLY A 357 27.46 0.68 -2.40
C GLY A 357 27.66 -0.17 -1.14
N THR A 358 27.00 -1.33 -1.08
CA THR A 358 26.93 -2.19 0.11
C THR A 358 27.36 -3.65 -0.12
N GLY A 359 27.86 -3.99 -1.31
CA GLY A 359 28.06 -5.38 -1.70
C GLY A 359 26.71 -6.13 -1.78
N ASP A 360 26.68 -7.39 -1.38
CA ASP A 360 25.47 -8.22 -1.43
C ASP A 360 24.53 -8.07 -0.22
N ALA A 361 24.92 -7.27 0.78
CA ALA A 361 24.03 -6.91 1.87
C ALA A 361 23.13 -5.74 1.46
N MET A 362 21.86 -5.76 1.88
CA MET A 362 20.98 -4.59 1.83
C MET A 362 21.59 -3.42 2.64
N GLY A 363 22.32 -3.75 3.73
CA GLY A 363 23.45 -2.95 4.21
C GLY A 363 23.16 -1.91 5.29
N MET A 364 21.91 -1.70 5.68
CA MET A 364 21.49 -0.59 6.55
C MET A 364 22.27 -0.38 7.86
N ASN A 365 22.68 -1.45 8.55
CA ASN A 365 23.50 -1.36 9.77
C ASN A 365 24.94 -0.91 9.46
N MET A 366 25.48 -1.37 8.33
CA MET A 366 26.80 -0.98 7.84
C MET A 366 26.82 0.48 7.39
N VAL A 367 25.78 0.96 6.71
CA VAL A 367 25.67 2.38 6.33
C VAL A 367 25.58 3.27 7.57
N SER A 368 24.77 2.91 8.57
CA SER A 368 24.68 3.68 9.83
C SER A 368 26.04 3.81 10.54
N LYS A 369 26.83 2.72 10.61
CA LYS A 369 28.18 2.76 11.18
C LYS A 369 29.14 3.64 10.36
N ALA A 370 29.07 3.54 9.04
CA ALA A 370 29.90 4.33 8.12
C ALA A 370 29.61 5.85 8.23
N VAL A 371 28.34 6.21 8.42
CA VAL A 371 27.92 7.59 8.70
C VAL A 371 28.45 8.08 10.04
N GLN A 372 28.34 7.29 11.12
CA GLN A 372 28.81 7.69 12.45
C GLN A 372 30.30 8.07 12.42
N ASN A 373 31.15 7.22 11.81
CA ASN A 373 32.57 7.50 11.61
C ASN A 373 32.84 8.88 10.96
N VAL A 374 32.00 9.30 10.01
CA VAL A 374 32.15 10.60 9.31
C VAL A 374 31.67 11.75 10.19
N LEU A 375 30.58 11.59 10.94
CA LEU A 375 30.12 12.61 11.90
C LEU A 375 31.14 12.82 13.03
N ASP A 376 31.74 11.74 13.53
CA ASP A 376 32.78 11.79 14.57
C ASP A 376 34.03 12.52 14.06
N PHE A 377 34.43 12.29 12.80
CA PHE A 377 35.53 12.99 12.14
C PHE A 377 35.24 14.49 11.96
N LEU A 378 34.07 14.83 11.42
CA LEU A 378 33.61 16.21 11.18
C LEU A 378 33.54 17.06 12.46
N HIS A 379 33.35 16.44 13.63
CA HIS A 379 33.31 17.14 14.91
C HIS A 379 34.64 17.86 15.26
N SER A 380 35.74 17.55 14.57
CA SER A 380 37.03 18.25 14.69
C SER A 380 36.96 19.70 14.17
N ASP A 381 36.38 19.90 12.98
CA ASP A 381 36.27 21.20 12.30
C ASP A 381 34.90 21.87 12.54
N PHE A 382 33.92 21.08 12.97
CA PHE A 382 32.57 21.48 13.35
C PHE A 382 32.23 21.02 14.78
N PRO A 383 32.98 21.48 15.81
CA PRO A 383 32.71 21.13 17.22
C PRO A 383 31.39 21.71 17.73
N ASP A 384 30.82 22.70 17.02
CA ASP A 384 29.52 23.30 17.26
C ASP A 384 28.35 22.56 16.56
N MET A 385 28.62 21.40 15.95
CA MET A 385 27.63 20.51 15.33
C MET A 385 26.90 19.65 16.38
N GLU A 386 25.61 19.90 16.59
CA GLU A 386 24.72 19.02 17.34
C GLU A 386 24.24 17.89 16.41
N VAL A 387 24.64 16.63 16.67
CA VAL A 387 24.07 15.47 15.96
C VAL A 387 22.70 15.12 16.57
N VAL A 388 21.65 15.69 15.98
CA VAL A 388 20.25 15.50 16.42
C VAL A 388 19.78 14.06 16.19
N GLY A 389 20.33 13.36 15.20
CA GLY A 389 20.19 11.90 15.09
C GLY A 389 20.66 11.30 13.78
N ILE A 390 21.10 10.04 13.81
CA ILE A 390 21.59 9.27 12.64
C ILE A 390 20.52 9.06 11.55
N THR A 391 19.23 9.21 11.87
CA THR A 391 18.12 9.08 10.91
C THR A 391 17.14 10.26 11.00
N GLY A 392 17.46 11.35 10.29
CA GLY A 392 16.58 12.50 10.07
C GLY A 392 15.45 12.27 9.06
N ASN A 393 15.04 11.02 8.83
CA ASN A 393 14.04 10.57 7.84
C ASN A 393 14.29 10.95 6.36
N TYR A 394 15.35 11.67 6.02
CA TYR A 394 15.72 12.05 4.64
C TYR A 394 16.48 10.94 3.87
N CYS A 395 16.53 9.70 4.41
CA CYS A 395 17.08 8.56 3.67
C CYS A 395 16.31 8.31 2.35
N SER A 396 14.96 8.30 2.33
CA SER A 396 14.05 7.95 3.44
C SER A 396 14.05 6.43 3.68
N ASP A 397 13.45 5.93 4.77
CA ASP A 397 13.48 4.50 5.10
C ASP A 397 12.19 4.00 5.75
N LYS A 398 11.56 2.99 5.14
CA LYS A 398 10.24 2.43 5.47
C LYS A 398 9.11 3.47 5.47
N LYS A 399 9.24 4.55 4.68
CA LYS A 399 8.24 5.62 4.55
C LYS A 399 8.10 6.08 3.08
N PRO A 400 6.87 6.35 2.59
CA PRO A 400 6.69 6.85 1.23
C PRO A 400 7.30 8.26 1.10
N ALA A 401 8.29 8.41 0.22
CA ALA A 401 9.04 9.66 0.08
C ALA A 401 9.48 9.93 -1.36
N ALA A 402 9.33 11.18 -1.79
CA ALA A 402 9.66 11.62 -3.14
C ALA A 402 11.17 11.57 -3.45
N VAL A 403 12.03 11.71 -2.43
CA VAL A 403 13.49 11.62 -2.61
C VAL A 403 13.91 10.23 -3.09
N ASN A 404 13.23 9.16 -2.69
CA ASN A 404 13.54 7.80 -3.13
C ASN A 404 12.96 7.49 -4.53
N TRP A 405 11.84 8.13 -4.88
CA TRP A 405 11.28 8.10 -6.25
C TRP A 405 12.19 8.79 -7.27
N ILE A 406 12.74 9.96 -6.91
CA ILE A 406 13.51 10.82 -7.82
C ILE A 406 14.99 10.41 -7.91
N GLU A 407 15.63 10.12 -6.79
CA GLU A 407 17.09 9.94 -6.69
C GLU A 407 17.53 8.45 -6.59
N GLY A 408 16.53 7.56 -6.50
CA GLY A 408 16.68 6.15 -6.17
C GLY A 408 17.12 5.87 -4.73
N ARG A 409 16.99 4.60 -4.32
CA ARG A 409 17.53 4.07 -3.05
C ARG A 409 17.67 2.54 -3.12
N GLY A 410 18.84 2.00 -2.78
CA GLY A 410 19.10 0.58 -3.06
C GLY A 410 19.35 0.39 -4.56
N LYS A 411 18.59 -0.49 -5.22
CA LYS A 411 18.72 -0.76 -6.66
C LYS A 411 17.64 -0.01 -7.45
N SER A 412 18.07 0.76 -8.45
CA SER A 412 17.20 1.47 -9.40
C SER A 412 17.21 0.73 -10.72
N LEU A 413 16.04 0.31 -11.22
CA LEU A 413 15.90 -0.64 -12.33
C LEU A 413 14.84 -0.22 -13.33
N VAL A 414 15.06 -0.59 -14.59
CA VAL A 414 13.99 -0.75 -15.61
C VAL A 414 13.95 -2.21 -16.05
N CYS A 415 12.75 -2.76 -16.25
CA CYS A 415 12.55 -4.09 -16.82
C CYS A 415 11.45 -4.03 -17.89
N GLU A 416 11.69 -4.59 -19.07
CA GLU A 416 10.81 -4.49 -20.24
C GLU A 416 10.65 -5.80 -21.01
N ALA A 417 9.57 -5.92 -21.76
CA ALA A 417 9.33 -7.00 -22.72
C ALA A 417 8.45 -6.53 -23.89
N ILE A 418 8.58 -7.18 -25.04
CA ILE A 418 7.62 -7.07 -26.14
C ILE A 418 6.77 -8.35 -26.14
N ILE A 419 5.45 -8.20 -26.00
CA ILE A 419 4.48 -9.30 -25.94
C ILE A 419 3.72 -9.36 -27.26
N LYS A 420 3.85 -10.48 -27.97
CA LYS A 420 3.33 -10.63 -29.34
C LYS A 420 1.80 -10.67 -29.39
N GLU A 421 1.20 -10.19 -30.47
CA GLU A 421 -0.26 -10.12 -30.63
C GLU A 421 -0.96 -11.45 -30.31
N GLU A 422 -0.43 -12.57 -30.83
CA GLU A 422 -1.03 -13.88 -30.60
C GLU A 422 -0.88 -14.36 -29.16
N ILE A 423 0.12 -13.87 -28.42
CA ILE A 423 0.30 -14.16 -26.99
C ILE A 423 -0.63 -13.30 -26.13
N VAL A 424 -0.80 -12.02 -26.48
CA VAL A 424 -1.82 -11.15 -25.85
C VAL A 424 -3.22 -11.75 -26.04
N LYS A 425 -3.55 -12.25 -27.24
CA LYS A 425 -4.82 -12.93 -27.53
C LYS A 425 -4.93 -14.33 -26.90
N LYS A 426 -3.90 -15.19 -26.97
CA LYS A 426 -3.98 -16.61 -26.53
C LYS A 426 -3.75 -16.80 -25.03
N VAL A 427 -2.82 -16.06 -24.41
CA VAL A 427 -2.44 -16.21 -22.99
C VAL A 427 -3.11 -15.14 -22.12
N LEU A 428 -2.98 -13.87 -22.51
CA LEU A 428 -3.55 -12.76 -21.75
C LEU A 428 -5.06 -12.56 -22.02
N LYS A 429 -5.59 -13.12 -23.11
CA LYS A 429 -7.02 -13.15 -23.49
C LYS A 429 -7.64 -11.75 -23.77
N THR A 430 -6.81 -10.76 -24.06
CA THR A 430 -7.21 -9.35 -24.27
C THR A 430 -6.68 -8.82 -25.61
N SER A 431 -6.78 -7.51 -25.85
CA SER A 431 -6.13 -6.81 -26.98
C SER A 431 -5.03 -5.87 -26.48
N VAL A 432 -4.10 -5.48 -27.37
CA VAL A 432 -3.07 -4.46 -27.07
C VAL A 432 -3.70 -3.11 -26.76
N ALA A 433 -4.64 -2.65 -27.60
CA ALA A 433 -5.33 -1.37 -27.42
C ALA A 433 -6.01 -1.28 -26.04
N SER A 434 -6.70 -2.33 -25.61
CA SER A 434 -7.36 -2.39 -24.29
C SER A 434 -6.39 -2.38 -23.11
N LEU A 435 -5.15 -2.86 -23.29
CA LEU A 435 -4.11 -2.79 -22.27
C LEU A 435 -3.49 -1.38 -22.18
N VAL A 436 -3.16 -0.78 -23.32
CA VAL A 436 -2.61 0.58 -23.41
C VAL A 436 -3.61 1.62 -22.86
N GLU A 437 -4.88 1.54 -23.27
CA GLU A 437 -5.96 2.39 -22.76
C GLU A 437 -6.14 2.23 -21.25
N LEU A 438 -6.22 1.00 -20.74
CA LEU A 438 -6.36 0.74 -19.31
C LEU A 438 -5.13 1.20 -18.51
N ASN A 439 -3.91 1.09 -19.05
CA ASN A 439 -2.71 1.57 -18.39
C ASN A 439 -2.73 3.10 -18.27
N MET A 440 -3.05 3.80 -19.34
CA MET A 440 -3.20 5.25 -19.34
C MET A 440 -4.29 5.71 -18.36
N LEU A 441 -5.48 5.07 -18.37
CA LEU A 441 -6.59 5.44 -17.49
C LEU A 441 -6.37 5.04 -16.02
N LYS A 442 -5.82 3.86 -15.72
CA LYS A 442 -5.68 3.35 -14.34
C LYS A 442 -4.34 3.66 -13.71
N ASN A 443 -3.23 3.31 -14.37
CA ASN A 443 -1.87 3.40 -13.80
C ASN A 443 -1.31 4.83 -13.86
N LEU A 444 -1.72 5.63 -14.86
CA LEU A 444 -1.27 7.01 -15.00
C LEU A 444 -2.33 8.00 -14.49
N ALA A 445 -3.47 8.14 -15.19
CA ALA A 445 -4.49 9.13 -14.86
C ALA A 445 -5.15 8.88 -13.50
N GLY A 446 -5.54 7.64 -13.20
CA GLY A 446 -6.12 7.26 -11.92
C GLY A 446 -5.19 7.53 -10.74
N SER A 447 -3.93 7.10 -10.83
CA SER A 447 -2.90 7.37 -9.82
C SER A 447 -2.58 8.87 -9.67
N ALA A 448 -2.61 9.65 -10.75
CA ALA A 448 -2.45 11.10 -10.70
C ALA A 448 -3.63 11.79 -9.99
N VAL A 449 -4.88 11.39 -10.28
CA VAL A 449 -6.08 11.89 -9.58
C VAL A 449 -6.08 11.51 -8.10
N ALA A 450 -5.52 10.34 -7.75
CA ALA A 450 -5.34 9.90 -6.37
C ALA A 450 -4.16 10.57 -5.64
N GLY A 451 -3.33 11.39 -6.31
CA GLY A 451 -2.13 11.99 -5.72
C GLY A 451 -1.05 10.96 -5.35
N ALA A 452 -0.99 9.82 -6.02
CA ALA A 452 -0.13 8.70 -5.65
C ALA A 452 1.37 9.00 -5.82
N LEU A 453 2.16 8.73 -4.78
CA LEU A 453 3.60 8.94 -4.75
C LEU A 453 4.36 7.68 -5.17
N GLY A 454 4.79 7.60 -6.42
CA GLY A 454 5.47 6.41 -7.00
C GLY A 454 4.54 5.20 -7.23
N GLY A 455 3.23 5.36 -7.03
CA GLY A 455 2.20 4.32 -7.18
C GLY A 455 1.57 4.29 -8.57
N PHE A 456 2.36 4.32 -9.64
CA PHE A 456 1.88 4.37 -11.03
C PHE A 456 1.79 2.98 -11.67
N ASN A 457 1.26 2.01 -10.91
CA ASN A 457 1.22 0.58 -11.23
C ASN A 457 -0.10 -0.08 -10.76
N ALA A 458 -0.27 -1.38 -11.00
CA ALA A 458 -1.47 -2.13 -10.64
C ALA A 458 -1.35 -2.85 -9.29
N HIS A 459 -0.27 -3.59 -9.03
CA HIS A 459 -0.03 -4.34 -7.79
C HIS A 459 1.44 -4.71 -7.53
N ALA A 460 2.40 -3.86 -7.89
CA ALA A 460 3.83 -4.15 -7.66
C ALA A 460 4.14 -4.57 -6.21
N SER A 461 3.44 -3.96 -5.24
CA SER A 461 3.48 -4.29 -3.81
C SER A 461 3.18 -5.77 -3.50
N ASN A 462 2.24 -6.42 -4.17
CA ASN A 462 1.88 -7.81 -3.88
C ASN A 462 3.03 -8.75 -4.30
N ILE A 463 3.64 -8.47 -5.46
CA ILE A 463 4.77 -9.24 -5.98
C ILE A 463 6.02 -9.03 -5.12
N VAL A 464 6.37 -7.77 -4.84
CA VAL A 464 7.52 -7.40 -4.00
C VAL A 464 7.38 -8.05 -2.63
N SER A 465 6.25 -7.89 -1.95
CA SER A 465 5.99 -8.52 -0.64
C SER A 465 6.15 -10.04 -0.67
N ALA A 466 5.57 -10.71 -1.67
CA ALA A 466 5.62 -12.17 -1.74
C ALA A 466 7.02 -12.72 -1.99
N VAL A 467 7.82 -12.08 -2.85
CA VAL A 467 9.23 -12.44 -3.07
C VAL A 467 10.09 -12.06 -1.86
N PHE A 468 9.83 -10.93 -1.21
CA PHE A 468 10.56 -10.45 -0.04
C PHE A 468 10.42 -11.41 1.15
N ILE A 469 9.19 -11.83 1.48
CA ILE A 469 8.92 -12.79 2.56
C ILE A 469 9.55 -14.16 2.24
N ALA A 470 9.46 -14.62 1.00
CA ALA A 470 10.07 -15.88 0.57
C ALA A 470 11.61 -15.86 0.67
N THR A 471 12.25 -14.74 0.32
CA THR A 471 13.71 -14.63 0.22
C THR A 471 14.39 -13.96 1.43
N GLY A 472 13.64 -13.70 2.51
CA GLY A 472 14.18 -13.19 3.77
C GLY A 472 14.61 -11.73 3.75
N GLN A 473 13.99 -10.91 2.90
CA GLN A 473 14.13 -9.47 2.89
C GLN A 473 13.29 -8.83 4.01
N ASP A 474 13.41 -7.52 4.21
CA ASP A 474 12.61 -6.79 5.20
C ASP A 474 11.23 -6.42 4.60
N PRO A 475 10.11 -7.01 5.04
CA PRO A 475 8.82 -6.76 4.42
C PRO A 475 8.33 -5.31 4.59
N ALA A 476 8.85 -4.54 5.55
CA ALA A 476 8.50 -3.13 5.69
C ALA A 476 9.19 -2.23 4.64
N GLN A 477 10.26 -2.71 3.99
CA GLN A 477 10.89 -2.03 2.84
C GLN A 477 10.02 -2.10 1.57
N ASN A 478 8.96 -2.92 1.54
CA ASN A 478 7.95 -2.92 0.47
C ASN A 478 7.34 -1.52 0.24
N VAL A 479 7.26 -0.66 1.26
CA VAL A 479 6.76 0.73 1.18
C VAL A 479 7.49 1.57 0.11
N GLU A 480 8.75 1.25 -0.16
CA GLU A 480 9.61 1.97 -1.12
C GLU A 480 10.05 1.05 -2.26
N SER A 481 10.29 -0.23 -1.98
CA SER A 481 10.64 -1.24 -2.97
C SER A 481 9.50 -1.58 -3.94
N SER A 482 8.26 -1.18 -3.65
CA SER A 482 7.12 -1.28 -4.57
C SER A 482 6.80 0.01 -5.34
N GLN A 483 7.59 1.09 -5.16
CA GLN A 483 7.48 2.25 -6.04
C GLN A 483 7.81 1.83 -7.46
N CYS A 484 6.84 2.04 -8.36
CA CYS A 484 6.87 1.50 -9.71
C CYS A 484 5.95 2.33 -10.62
N ILE A 485 6.47 2.72 -11.79
CA ILE A 485 5.64 3.15 -12.93
C ILE A 485 5.62 2.04 -13.97
N THR A 486 4.41 1.67 -14.39
CA THR A 486 4.16 0.69 -15.45
C THR A 486 3.78 1.42 -16.72
N MET A 487 4.54 1.22 -17.79
CA MET A 487 4.25 1.76 -19.13
C MET A 487 3.83 0.63 -20.07
N MET A 488 2.91 0.95 -20.98
CA MET A 488 2.35 0.03 -21.97
C MET A 488 2.13 0.79 -23.27
N GLU A 489 2.78 0.35 -24.34
CA GLU A 489 2.76 1.01 -25.65
C GLU A 489 2.50 0.02 -26.78
N ALA A 490 1.81 0.46 -27.83
CA ALA A 490 1.47 -0.36 -28.97
C ALA A 490 2.57 -0.24 -30.05
N VAL A 491 3.26 -1.35 -30.34
CA VAL A 491 4.41 -1.40 -31.26
C VAL A 491 4.13 -2.33 -32.44
N ASN A 492 5.02 -2.34 -33.45
CA ASN A 492 4.89 -3.15 -34.67
C ASN A 492 3.53 -2.97 -35.37
N ASP A 493 3.23 -1.73 -35.77
CA ASP A 493 1.93 -1.26 -36.30
C ASP A 493 0.75 -1.44 -35.31
N GLY A 494 1.05 -1.49 -34.02
CA GLY A 494 0.08 -1.70 -32.94
C GLY A 494 -0.37 -3.14 -32.74
N LYS A 495 0.30 -4.11 -33.37
CA LYS A 495 0.05 -5.55 -33.21
C LYS A 495 0.57 -6.06 -31.88
N ASP A 496 1.77 -5.62 -31.50
CA ASP A 496 2.47 -6.11 -30.32
C ASP A 496 2.44 -5.07 -29.19
N LEU A 497 2.57 -5.54 -27.96
CA LEU A 497 2.62 -4.68 -26.77
C LEU A 497 4.06 -4.57 -26.29
N HIS A 498 4.64 -3.37 -26.31
CA HIS A 498 5.74 -3.06 -25.40
C HIS A 498 5.17 -2.83 -24.01
N VAL A 499 5.79 -3.44 -22.99
CA VAL A 499 5.44 -3.26 -21.59
C VAL A 499 6.73 -3.12 -20.79
N SER A 500 6.76 -2.14 -19.89
CA SER A 500 7.91 -1.90 -19.02
C SER A 500 7.50 -1.46 -17.62
N VAL A 501 8.37 -1.73 -16.65
CA VAL A 501 8.27 -1.27 -15.27
C VAL A 501 9.58 -0.59 -14.86
N ASN A 502 9.48 0.61 -14.30
CA ASN A 502 10.62 1.35 -13.74
C ASN A 502 10.46 1.43 -12.23
N MET A 503 11.42 0.87 -11.50
CA MET A 503 11.41 0.73 -10.04
C MET A 503 12.70 1.36 -9.47
N PRO A 504 12.65 2.63 -8.98
CA PRO A 504 13.86 3.36 -8.62
C PRO A 504 14.47 2.95 -7.27
N SER A 505 13.72 2.22 -6.44
CA SER A 505 14.03 2.08 -5.01
C SER A 505 13.93 0.65 -4.44
N ILE A 506 14.42 -0.38 -5.17
CA ILE A 506 14.38 -1.78 -4.71
C ILE A 506 15.46 -2.05 -3.64
N GLU A 507 15.03 -2.34 -2.42
CA GLU A 507 15.90 -2.60 -1.27
C GLU A 507 16.06 -4.11 -1.02
N VAL A 508 17.07 -4.73 -1.63
CA VAL A 508 17.33 -6.17 -1.44
C VAL A 508 18.78 -6.50 -1.15
N GLY A 509 18.99 -7.64 -0.50
CA GLY A 509 20.29 -8.26 -0.25
C GLY A 509 20.16 -9.78 -0.11
N THR A 510 21.29 -10.48 -0.19
CA THR A 510 21.35 -11.95 -0.12
C THR A 510 22.18 -12.45 1.07
N VAL A 511 22.61 -11.50 1.92
CA VAL A 511 23.42 -11.67 3.13
C VAL A 511 22.86 -10.82 4.26
N GLY A 512 22.79 -11.39 5.46
CA GLY A 512 22.33 -10.72 6.69
C GLY A 512 20.82 -10.72 6.88
N GLY A 513 20.37 -10.49 8.12
CA GLY A 513 18.96 -10.54 8.50
C GLY A 513 18.28 -11.88 8.17
N GLY A 514 16.99 -11.82 7.84
CA GLY A 514 16.16 -12.99 7.54
C GLY A 514 16.65 -13.85 6.37
N THR A 515 17.52 -13.33 5.50
CA THR A 515 18.12 -14.10 4.39
C THR A 515 18.87 -15.33 4.88
N GLN A 516 19.33 -15.35 6.13
CA GLN A 516 20.15 -16.41 6.73
C GLN A 516 19.33 -17.63 7.19
N LEU A 517 18.03 -17.46 7.44
CA LEU A 517 17.14 -18.52 7.90
C LEU A 517 17.01 -19.62 6.83
N ALA A 518 16.75 -20.86 7.25
CA ALA A 518 16.86 -22.03 6.38
C ALA A 518 15.91 -21.97 5.16
N SER A 519 14.62 -21.70 5.38
CA SER A 519 13.59 -21.63 4.32
C SER A 519 13.85 -20.48 3.33
N GLN A 520 14.27 -19.32 3.85
CA GLN A 520 14.62 -18.14 3.09
C GLN A 520 15.90 -18.35 2.28
N SER A 521 16.89 -19.04 2.87
CA SER A 521 18.10 -19.47 2.17
C SER A 521 17.80 -20.46 1.05
N ALA A 522 16.86 -21.40 1.24
CA ALA A 522 16.43 -22.31 0.19
C ALA A 522 15.77 -21.58 -1.00
N CYS A 523 14.97 -20.54 -0.73
CA CYS A 523 14.38 -19.69 -1.77
C CYS A 523 15.44 -18.86 -2.52
N LEU A 524 16.46 -18.34 -1.82
CA LEU A 524 17.60 -17.68 -2.45
C LEU A 524 18.51 -18.64 -3.24
N ASN A 525 18.61 -19.91 -2.81
CA ASN A 525 19.32 -20.97 -3.54
C ASN A 525 18.61 -21.33 -4.84
N LEU A 526 17.27 -21.44 -4.82
CA LEU A 526 16.45 -21.70 -6.02
C LEU A 526 16.64 -20.62 -7.10
N LEU A 527 16.87 -19.37 -6.68
CA LEU A 527 17.16 -18.24 -7.56
C LEU A 527 18.65 -18.10 -7.93
N GLY A 528 19.54 -18.96 -7.43
CA GLY A 528 20.98 -18.92 -7.69
C GLY A 528 21.75 -17.76 -7.02
N VAL A 529 21.11 -16.99 -6.13
CA VAL A 529 21.65 -15.73 -5.58
C VAL A 529 22.04 -15.77 -4.10
N LYS A 530 21.93 -16.91 -3.42
CA LYS A 530 22.22 -16.99 -1.97
C LYS A 530 23.67 -16.59 -1.64
N GLY A 531 23.82 -15.71 -0.65
CA GLY A 531 25.12 -15.34 -0.09
C GLY A 531 25.86 -14.27 -0.90
N ALA A 532 27.06 -13.93 -0.43
CA ALA A 532 27.92 -12.94 -1.08
C ALA A 532 28.56 -13.51 -2.36
N SER A 533 28.59 -12.69 -3.40
CA SER A 533 29.38 -12.97 -4.59
C SER A 533 30.87 -12.91 -4.27
N LYS A 534 31.60 -13.98 -4.63
CA LYS A 534 33.06 -14.04 -4.46
C LYS A 534 33.81 -13.28 -5.54
N GLU A 535 33.21 -13.13 -6.72
CA GLU A 535 33.83 -12.57 -7.92
C GLU A 535 33.50 -11.09 -8.11
N SER A 536 32.25 -10.69 -7.86
CA SER A 536 31.76 -9.33 -8.08
C SER A 536 30.82 -8.90 -6.95
N PRO A 537 31.33 -8.34 -5.83
CA PRO A 537 30.52 -7.97 -4.67
C PRO A 537 29.28 -7.15 -5.04
N GLY A 538 28.12 -7.65 -4.63
CA GLY A 538 26.80 -7.11 -4.95
C GLY A 538 26.11 -7.76 -6.16
N SER A 539 26.77 -8.62 -6.96
CA SER A 539 26.15 -9.21 -8.16
C SER A 539 24.92 -10.03 -7.83
N ASN A 540 24.89 -10.71 -6.69
CA ASN A 540 23.76 -11.53 -6.27
C ASN A 540 22.59 -10.65 -5.82
N SER A 541 22.88 -9.57 -5.08
CA SER A 541 21.84 -8.58 -4.72
C SER A 541 21.29 -7.82 -5.94
N ARG A 542 22.13 -7.55 -6.96
CA ARG A 542 21.71 -6.94 -8.23
C ARG A 542 20.84 -7.91 -9.03
N LEU A 543 21.23 -9.19 -9.13
CA LEU A 543 20.43 -10.20 -9.80
C LEU A 543 19.09 -10.46 -9.10
N LEU A 544 19.06 -10.51 -7.76
CA LEU A 544 17.80 -10.58 -7.02
C LEU A 544 16.87 -9.39 -7.32
N ALA A 545 17.42 -8.18 -7.42
CA ALA A 545 16.65 -6.99 -7.79
C ALA A 545 16.11 -7.08 -9.24
N ASN A 546 16.89 -7.58 -10.19
CA ASN A 546 16.43 -7.86 -11.56
C ASN A 546 15.25 -8.84 -11.55
N ILE A 547 15.36 -9.95 -10.79
CA ILE A 547 14.33 -10.98 -10.68
C ILE A 547 13.05 -10.41 -10.05
N VAL A 548 13.16 -9.56 -9.03
CA VAL A 548 12.00 -8.82 -8.46
C VAL A 548 11.33 -7.95 -9.52
N ALA A 549 12.08 -7.14 -10.27
CA ALA A 549 11.53 -6.28 -11.32
C ALA A 549 10.87 -7.07 -12.47
N GLY A 550 11.49 -8.17 -12.94
CA GLY A 550 10.89 -9.07 -13.94
C GLY A 550 9.64 -9.81 -13.42
N SER A 551 9.60 -10.12 -12.13
CA SER A 551 8.40 -10.68 -11.48
C SER A 551 7.28 -9.65 -11.40
N VAL A 552 7.60 -8.39 -11.10
CA VAL A 552 6.64 -7.27 -11.11
C VAL A 552 6.09 -7.06 -12.52
N LEU A 553 6.94 -7.05 -13.55
CA LEU A 553 6.52 -6.97 -14.96
C LEU A 553 5.53 -8.09 -15.33
N ALA A 554 5.82 -9.33 -14.94
CA ALA A 554 4.92 -10.47 -15.12
C ALA A 554 3.58 -10.29 -14.37
N GLY A 555 3.63 -9.85 -13.12
CA GLY A 555 2.47 -9.55 -12.30
C GLY A 555 1.57 -8.49 -12.92
N GLU A 556 2.13 -7.33 -13.27
CA GLU A 556 1.44 -6.19 -13.89
C GLU A 556 0.71 -6.61 -15.17
N LEU A 557 1.43 -7.25 -16.09
CA LEU A 557 0.92 -7.70 -17.39
C LEU A 557 -0.30 -8.62 -17.24
N SER A 558 -0.26 -9.54 -16.26
CA SER A 558 -1.33 -10.51 -16.02
C SER A 558 -2.55 -9.90 -15.34
N LEU A 559 -2.34 -9.02 -14.34
CA LEU A 559 -3.42 -8.33 -13.64
C LEU A 559 -4.15 -7.33 -14.56
N MET A 560 -3.40 -6.50 -15.29
CA MET A 560 -3.98 -5.53 -16.23
C MET A 560 -4.81 -6.23 -17.30
N ALA A 561 -4.34 -7.38 -17.81
CA ALA A 561 -5.13 -8.21 -18.72
C ALA A 561 -6.42 -8.76 -18.08
N ALA A 562 -6.40 -9.18 -16.82
CA ALA A 562 -7.58 -9.67 -16.11
C ALA A 562 -8.60 -8.55 -15.81
N ILE A 563 -8.13 -7.33 -15.54
CA ILE A 563 -8.98 -6.13 -15.36
C ILE A 563 -9.62 -5.73 -16.70
N ALA A 564 -8.85 -5.68 -17.79
CA ALA A 564 -9.34 -5.33 -19.13
C ALA A 564 -10.47 -6.24 -19.67
N GLN A 565 -10.64 -7.44 -19.08
CA GLN A 565 -11.72 -8.39 -19.41
C GLN A 565 -12.84 -8.45 -18.36
N GLY A 566 -12.78 -7.65 -17.29
CA GLY A 566 -13.71 -7.78 -16.15
C GLY A 566 -13.64 -9.14 -15.43
N GLN A 567 -12.52 -9.86 -15.55
CA GLN A 567 -12.37 -11.22 -14.99
C GLN A 567 -11.90 -11.25 -13.53
N LEU A 568 -11.37 -10.13 -13.02
CA LEU A 568 -10.80 -10.03 -11.67
C LEU A 568 -11.68 -10.69 -10.59
N VAL A 569 -12.96 -10.29 -10.49
CA VAL A 569 -13.91 -10.82 -9.49
C VAL A 569 -14.11 -12.33 -9.65
N LYS A 570 -14.24 -12.82 -10.89
CA LYS A 570 -14.44 -14.27 -11.17
C LYS A 570 -13.21 -15.10 -10.78
N SER A 571 -12.01 -14.55 -10.93
CA SER A 571 -10.76 -15.18 -10.51
C SER A 571 -10.65 -15.26 -8.99
N HIS A 572 -10.78 -14.13 -8.26
CA HIS A 572 -10.70 -14.15 -6.80
C HIS A 572 -11.83 -14.99 -6.17
N MET A 573 -13.05 -14.97 -6.72
CA MET A 573 -14.13 -15.84 -6.25
C MET A 573 -13.87 -17.34 -6.45
N LYS A 574 -12.93 -17.74 -7.33
CA LYS A 574 -12.57 -19.15 -7.56
C LYS A 574 -11.38 -19.63 -6.74
N TYR A 575 -10.41 -18.75 -6.44
CA TYR A 575 -9.14 -19.13 -5.80
C TYR A 575 -8.84 -18.41 -4.47
N ASN A 576 -9.49 -17.28 -4.18
CA ASN A 576 -9.32 -16.51 -2.95
C ASN A 576 -10.55 -16.58 -2.01
N ARG A 577 -11.57 -17.35 -2.40
CA ARG A 577 -12.67 -17.81 -1.53
C ARG A 577 -12.91 -19.29 -1.79
N SER A 578 -12.53 -20.13 -0.84
CA SER A 578 -12.81 -21.56 -0.88
C SER A 578 -14.29 -21.79 -0.62
N SER A 579 -14.94 -22.61 -1.45
CA SER A 579 -16.34 -22.99 -1.23
C SER A 579 -16.54 -23.92 -0.03
N LYS A 580 -15.46 -24.40 0.63
CA LYS A 580 -15.53 -25.19 1.87
C LYS A 580 -15.89 -24.35 3.10
N ASP A 581 -15.55 -23.07 3.10
CA ASP A 581 -15.71 -22.23 4.30
C ASP A 581 -17.17 -21.76 4.43
N ILE A 582 -17.88 -21.67 3.29
CA ILE A 582 -19.29 -21.26 3.21
C ILE A 582 -20.24 -22.35 3.73
N SER A 583 -19.90 -23.65 3.61
CA SER A 583 -20.73 -24.72 4.17
C SER A 583 -20.69 -24.74 5.70
N ASN A 584 -19.55 -24.42 6.29
CA ASN A 584 -19.32 -24.60 7.73
C ASN A 584 -19.73 -23.36 8.54
N ALA A 585 -19.80 -22.18 7.93
CA ALA A 585 -20.28 -20.95 8.56
C ALA A 585 -21.83 -20.82 8.59
N ALA A 586 -22.55 -21.85 8.12
CA ALA A 586 -24.01 -21.89 8.01
C ALA A 586 -24.61 -23.24 8.49
N SER A 587 -23.88 -23.96 9.35
CA SER A 587 -24.29 -25.22 9.99
C SER A 587 -24.50 -25.02 11.50
#